data_AF-Q2VU72-F1
#
_entry.id   AF-Q2VU72-F1
#
_cell.length_a   1.000
_cell.length_b   1.000
_cell.length_c   1.000
_cell.angle_alpha   90.00
_cell.angle_beta   90.00
_cell.angle_gamma   90.00
#
_symmetry.space_group_name_H-M   'P 1'
#
loop_
_entity.id
_entity.type
_entity.pdbx_description
1 polymer ?
#
loop_
_entity_poly.entity_id
_entity_poly.type
_entity_poly.pdbx_seq_one_letter_code
_entity_poly.pdbx_strand_id
1 'polypeptide(L)'
;WADFCKALLVEAEWYNKSHIPTLEEYLRNGCISSSVSVLLVHSFFSITHEGTKEMADFLHKNEDLLYNISLIVRLNNDLGTSAAEQERGDSPSSIVCYMREVNASEETARKNIK
;
A
#
# COMPACT_ATOMS: atom_id res chain seq x y z
N TRP A 1 -5.58 11.52 -6.61
CA TRP A 1 -4.64 11.26 -7.73
C TRP A 1 -3.23 11.74 -7.44
N ALA A 2 -2.99 13.02 -7.15
CA ALA A 2 -1.62 13.53 -6.94
C ALA A 2 -0.82 12.71 -5.92
N ASP A 3 -1.38 12.41 -4.75
CA ASP A 3 -0.65 11.67 -3.71
C ASP A 3 -0.44 10.19 -4.06
N PHE A 4 -1.39 9.58 -4.76
CA PHE A 4 -1.23 8.24 -5.33
C PHE A 4 -0.06 8.19 -6.31
N CYS A 5 0.03 9.14 -7.25
CA CYS A 5 1.14 9.20 -8.21
C CYS A 5 2.49 9.47 -7.52
N LYS A 6 2.53 10.30 -6.46
CA LYS A 6 3.74 10.50 -5.66
C LYS A 6 4.17 9.21 -4.95
N ALA A 7 3.23 8.45 -4.41
CA ALA A 7 3.52 7.17 -3.75
C ALA A 7 4.07 6.13 -4.75
N LEU A 8 3.50 6.06 -5.96
CA LEU A 8 4.05 5.23 -7.04
C LEU A 8 5.46 5.69 -7.48
N LEU A 9 5.71 7.00 -7.50
CA LEU A 9 7.04 7.52 -7.80
C LEU A 9 8.07 7.10 -6.75
N VAL A 10 7.70 7.11 -5.47
CA VAL A 10 8.58 6.61 -4.39
C VAL A 10 8.94 5.13 -4.61
N GLU A 11 7.98 4.28 -4.96
CA GLU A 11 8.24 2.87 -5.29
C GLU A 11 9.14 2.73 -6.52
N ALA A 12 8.91 3.52 -7.57
CA ALA A 12 9.75 3.54 -8.75
C ALA A 12 11.19 3.99 -8.44
N GLU A 13 11.37 4.93 -7.51
CA GLU A 13 12.70 5.32 -7.04
C GLU A 13 13.40 4.22 -6.25
N TRP A 14 12.67 3.51 -5.38
CA TRP A 14 13.22 2.35 -4.67
C TRP A 14 13.69 1.28 -5.65
N TYR A 15 12.87 0.96 -6.64
CA TYR A 15 13.21 0.05 -7.71
C TYR A 15 14.50 0.47 -8.44
N ASN A 16 14.55 1.71 -8.93
CA ASN A 16 15.69 2.23 -9.70
C ASN A 16 16.99 2.30 -8.88
N LYS A 17 16.89 2.47 -7.56
CA LYS A 17 18.05 2.50 -6.64
C LYS A 17 18.41 1.12 -6.08
N SER A 18 17.69 0.05 -6.47
CA SER A 18 17.77 -1.28 -5.84
C SER A 18 17.66 -1.21 -4.31
N HIS A 19 16.86 -0.25 -3.83
CA HIS A 19 16.66 -0.02 -2.42
C HIS A 19 15.52 -0.89 -1.92
N ILE A 20 15.80 -1.68 -0.87
CA ILE A 20 14.76 -2.38 -0.12
C ILE A 20 14.49 -1.54 1.13
N PRO A 21 13.30 -0.94 1.28
CA PRO A 21 12.93 -0.20 2.49
C PRO A 21 12.74 -1.14 3.69
N THR A 22 12.51 -0.57 4.88
CA THR A 22 11.96 -1.36 6.00
C THR A 22 10.50 -1.69 5.73
N LEU A 23 9.94 -2.70 6.40
CA LEU A 23 8.52 -3.03 6.28
C LEU A 23 7.64 -1.84 6.67
N GLU A 24 8.00 -1.12 7.73
CA GLU A 24 7.25 0.07 8.16
C GLU A 24 7.26 1.18 7.10
N GLU A 25 8.44 1.48 6.54
CA GLU A 25 8.58 2.49 5.49
C GLU A 25 7.80 2.08 4.23
N TYR A 26 7.90 0.81 3.83
CA TYR A 26 7.13 0.24 2.74
C TYR A 26 5.63 0.42 2.96
N LEU A 27 5.10 -0.01 4.12
CA LEU A 27 3.66 0.02 4.40
C LEU A 27 3.12 1.45 4.50
N ARG A 28 3.90 2.40 5.04
CA ARG A 28 3.50 3.80 5.09
C ARG A 28 3.26 4.39 3.69
N ASN A 29 4.11 4.06 2.72
CA ASN A 29 3.89 4.46 1.32
C ASN A 29 2.83 3.57 0.65
N GLY A 30 2.88 2.27 0.92
CA GLY A 30 2.01 1.20 0.43
C GLY A 30 0.53 1.45 0.70
N CYS A 31 0.19 2.03 1.85
CA CYS A 31 -1.19 2.44 2.15
C CYS A 31 -1.72 3.46 1.12
N ILE A 32 -0.88 4.39 0.66
CA ILE A 32 -1.27 5.39 -0.34
C ILE A 32 -1.25 4.79 -1.76
N SER A 33 -0.21 4.03 -2.11
CA SER A 33 -0.07 3.37 -3.42
C SER A 33 -1.03 2.19 -3.63
N SER A 34 -1.74 1.73 -2.58
CA SER A 34 -2.79 0.71 -2.68
C SER A 34 -4.03 1.13 -3.49
N SER A 35 -4.16 2.42 -3.82
CA SER A 35 -5.31 3.06 -4.51
C SER A 35 -6.62 3.12 -3.71
N VAL A 36 -6.69 2.60 -2.48
CA VAL A 36 -7.92 2.59 -1.66
C VAL A 36 -8.48 3.99 -1.46
N SER A 37 -7.63 4.97 -1.13
CA SER A 37 -8.05 6.37 -0.97
C SER A 37 -8.63 6.97 -2.25
N VAL A 38 -8.08 6.61 -3.41
CA VAL A 38 -8.59 7.04 -4.73
C VAL A 38 -9.97 6.44 -4.98
N LEU A 39 -10.13 5.13 -4.80
CA LEU A 39 -11.40 4.42 -5.00
C LEU A 39 -12.50 4.95 -4.08
N LEU A 40 -12.17 5.21 -2.81
CA LEU A 40 -13.11 5.79 -1.86
C LEU A 40 -13.59 7.17 -2.30
N VAL A 41 -12.67 8.07 -2.66
CA VAL A 41 -13.03 9.44 -3.07
C VAL A 41 -13.96 9.42 -4.27
N HIS A 42 -13.66 8.61 -5.29
CA HIS A 42 -14.54 8.47 -6.45
C HIS A 42 -15.89 7.87 -6.08
N SER A 43 -15.92 6.84 -5.22
CA SER A 43 -17.16 6.20 -4.79
C SER A 43 -18.04 7.16 -3.97
N PHE A 44 -17.44 7.93 -3.06
CA PHE A 44 -18.15 8.91 -2.23
C PHE A 44 -18.94 9.90 -3.09
N PHE A 45 -18.27 10.56 -4.04
CA PHE A 45 -18.93 11.55 -4.91
C PHE A 45 -19.91 10.92 -5.91
N SER A 46 -19.73 9.64 -6.25
CA SER A 46 -20.64 8.91 -7.14
C SER A 46 -21.94 8.48 -6.44
N ILE A 47 -21.93 8.31 -5.12
CA ILE A 47 -23.06 7.76 -4.35
C ILE A 47 -23.80 8.84 -3.55
N THR A 48 -23.06 9.72 -2.87
CA THR A 48 -23.65 10.63 -1.86
C THR A 48 -24.16 11.94 -2.45
N HIS A 49 -23.60 12.35 -3.60
CA HIS A 49 -23.80 13.69 -4.18
C HIS A 49 -23.48 14.84 -3.20
N GLU A 50 -22.67 14.58 -2.16
CA GLU A 50 -22.28 15.56 -1.16
C GLU A 50 -21.09 16.43 -1.62
N GLY A 51 -20.85 17.52 -0.90
CA GLY A 51 -19.78 18.47 -1.18
C GLY A 51 -18.41 18.03 -0.66
N THR A 52 -17.39 18.82 -0.97
CA THR A 52 -16.00 18.55 -0.58
C THR A 52 -15.77 18.67 0.94
N LYS A 53 -16.57 19.47 1.63
CA LYS A 53 -16.49 19.62 3.10
C LYS A 53 -16.97 18.36 3.80
N GLU A 54 -18.11 17.83 3.38
CA GLU A 54 -18.69 16.62 3.92
C GLU A 54 -17.76 15.42 3.70
N MET A 55 -17.13 15.36 2.53
CA MET A 55 -16.09 14.36 2.25
C MET A 55 -14.88 14.51 3.18
N ALA A 56 -14.39 15.73 3.41
CA ALA A 56 -13.26 15.96 4.32
C ALA A 56 -13.60 15.53 5.76
N ASP A 57 -14.80 15.87 6.24
CA ASP A 57 -15.31 15.44 7.54
C ASP A 57 -15.46 13.91 7.62
N PHE A 58 -15.93 13.28 6.55
CA PHE A 58 -16.03 11.83 6.45
C PHE A 58 -14.65 11.16 6.51
N LEU A 59 -13.69 11.63 5.71
CA LEU A 59 -12.32 11.12 5.71
C LEU A 59 -11.68 11.24 7.09
N HIS A 60 -11.80 12.40 7.73
CA HIS A 60 -11.23 12.65 9.04
C HIS A 60 -11.84 11.75 10.13
N LYS A 61 -13.17 11.60 10.14
CA LYS A 61 -13.86 10.71 11.09
C LYS A 61 -13.51 9.24 10.91
N ASN A 62 -13.03 8.84 9.73
CA ASN A 62 -12.78 7.45 9.36
C ASN A 62 -11.30 7.18 9.06
N GLU A 63 -10.36 8.02 9.52
CA GLU A 63 -8.94 7.90 9.15
C GLU A 63 -8.35 6.52 9.49
N ASP A 64 -8.63 6.00 10.69
CA ASP A 64 -8.19 4.67 11.12
C ASP A 64 -8.80 3.57 10.25
N LEU A 65 -10.08 3.70 9.89
CA LEU A 65 -10.75 2.73 9.03
C LEU A 65 -10.08 2.70 7.65
N LEU A 66 -9.78 3.86 7.08
CA LEU A 66 -9.13 3.98 5.78
C LEU A 66 -7.70 3.44 5.81
N TYR A 67 -6.96 3.73 6.87
CA TYR A 67 -5.63 3.16 7.07
C TYR A 67 -5.69 1.63 7.12
N ASN A 68 -6.58 1.06 7.94
CA ASN A 68 -6.71 -0.39 8.10
C ASN A 68 -7.17 -1.08 6.81
N ILE A 69 -8.12 -0.52 6.07
CA ILE A 69 -8.56 -1.06 4.77
C ILE A 69 -7.39 -1.00 3.77
N SER A 70 -6.66 0.12 3.71
CA SER A 70 -5.50 0.27 2.83
C SER A 70 -4.42 -0.77 3.12
N LEU A 71 -4.15 -1.00 4.41
CA LEU A 71 -3.22 -2.01 4.87
C LEU A 71 -3.66 -3.42 4.46
N ILE A 72 -4.92 -3.78 4.71
CA ILE A 72 -5.48 -5.09 4.31
C ILE A 72 -5.36 -5.29 2.81
N VAL A 73 -5.74 -4.30 2.00
CA VAL A 73 -5.66 -4.38 0.53
C VAL A 73 -4.22 -4.55 0.07
N ARG A 74 -3.28 -3.75 0.58
CA ARG A 74 -1.84 -3.85 0.26
C ARG A 74 -1.29 -5.22 0.60
N LEU A 75 -1.49 -5.69 1.83
CA LEU A 75 -0.95 -6.98 2.28
C LEU A 75 -1.55 -8.16 1.52
N ASN A 76 -2.85 -8.14 1.22
CA ASN A 76 -3.47 -9.19 0.40
C ASN A 76 -2.96 -9.15 -1.05
N ASN A 77 -2.74 -7.96 -1.61
CA ASN A 77 -2.13 -7.83 -2.93
C ASN A 77 -0.72 -8.45 -2.93
N ASP A 78 0.15 -8.08 -1.99
CA ASP A 78 1.50 -8.65 -1.85
C ASP A 78 1.50 -10.16 -1.70
N LEU A 79 0.62 -10.69 -0.83
CA LEU A 79 0.48 -12.14 -0.65
C LEU A 79 0.10 -12.84 -1.97
N GLY A 80 -0.73 -12.20 -2.79
CA GLY A 80 -1.17 -12.74 -4.08
C GLY A 80 -0.16 -12.59 -5.22
N THR A 81 0.62 -11.51 -5.25
CA THR A 81 1.42 -11.13 -6.42
C THR A 81 2.93 -11.28 -6.25
N SER A 82 3.44 -11.34 -5.01
CA SER A 82 4.87 -11.22 -4.75
C SER A 82 5.76 -12.23 -5.48
N ALA A 83 5.30 -13.46 -5.74
CA ALA A 83 6.11 -14.45 -6.46
C ALA A 83 6.33 -14.04 -7.93
N ALA A 84 5.25 -13.61 -8.61
CA ALA A 84 5.31 -13.17 -10.00
C ALA A 84 6.00 -11.80 -10.14
N GLU A 85 5.92 -10.94 -9.13
CA GLU A 85 6.67 -9.68 -9.05
C GLU A 85 8.18 -9.93 -8.92
N GLN A 86 8.59 -10.88 -8.07
CA GLN A 86 10.00 -11.25 -7.93
C GLN A 86 10.58 -11.84 -9.22
N GLU A 87 9.82 -12.68 -9.94
CA GLU A 87 10.26 -13.25 -11.23
C GLU A 87 10.49 -12.16 -12.30
N ARG A 88 9.63 -11.13 -12.32
CA ARG A 88 9.77 -9.97 -13.23
C ARG A 88 10.86 -8.99 -12.78
N GLY A 89 11.32 -9.13 -11.54
CA GLY A 89 12.25 -8.21 -10.90
C GLY A 89 11.60 -6.86 -10.60
N ASP A 90 10.34 -6.83 -10.16
CA ASP A 90 9.65 -5.60 -9.74
C ASP A 90 10.22 -5.06 -8.41
N SER A 91 9.72 -3.89 -7.98
CA SER A 91 9.98 -3.30 -6.66
C SER A 91 9.67 -4.29 -5.52
N PRO A 92 10.40 -4.25 -4.38
CA PRO A 92 10.13 -5.14 -3.24
C PRO A 92 8.69 -5.03 -2.72
N SER A 93 8.10 -6.18 -2.40
CA SER A 93 6.81 -6.34 -1.71
C SER A 93 6.98 -6.32 -0.18
N SER A 94 5.88 -6.29 0.58
CA SER A 94 5.94 -6.44 2.05
C SER A 94 6.63 -7.73 2.49
N ILE A 95 6.48 -8.83 1.75
CA ILE A 95 7.15 -10.11 2.01
C ILE A 95 8.67 -9.94 1.91
N VAL A 96 9.15 -9.32 0.82
CA VAL A 96 10.59 -9.09 0.59
C VAL A 96 11.15 -8.13 1.64
N CYS A 97 10.43 -7.06 1.96
CA CYS A 97 10.83 -6.10 2.98
C CYS A 97 11.02 -6.80 4.35
N TYR A 98 10.05 -7.60 4.77
CA TYR A 98 10.14 -8.34 6.04
C TYR A 98 11.28 -9.36 6.04
N MET A 99 11.43 -10.17 4.98
CA MET A 99 12.53 -11.12 4.85
C MET A 99 13.88 -10.44 5.04
N ARG A 100 14.08 -9.28 4.40
CA ARG A 100 15.32 -8.51 4.47
C ARG A 100 15.55 -7.88 5.85
N GLU A 101 14.50 -7.38 6.48
CA GLU A 101 14.60 -6.66 7.76
C GLU A 101 14.96 -7.58 8.93
N VAL A 102 14.33 -8.76 9.01
CA VAL A 102 14.55 -9.71 10.13
C VAL A 102 15.34 -10.96 9.73
N ASN A 103 15.89 -10.99 8.51
CA ASN A 103 16.61 -12.12 7.94
C ASN A 103 15.82 -13.44 8.02
N ALA A 104 14.54 -13.38 7.64
CA ALA A 104 13.60 -14.51 7.72
C ALA A 104 13.44 -15.24 6.38
N SER A 105 13.01 -16.50 6.43
CA SER A 105 12.59 -17.24 5.24
C SER A 105 11.30 -16.66 4.65
N GLU A 106 11.05 -16.90 3.36
CA GLU A 106 9.79 -16.49 2.71
C GLU A 106 8.57 -17.09 3.42
N GLU A 107 8.63 -18.37 3.81
CA GLU A 107 7.56 -19.01 4.58
C GLU A 107 7.23 -18.25 5.88
N THR A 108 8.27 -17.84 6.61
CA THR A 108 8.13 -17.09 7.85
C THR A 108 7.54 -15.70 7.59
N ALA A 109 8.02 -15.02 6.54
CA ALA A 109 7.52 -13.73 6.14
C ALA A 109 6.04 -13.79 5.74
N ARG A 110 5.66 -14.74 4.88
CA ARG A 110 4.26 -14.94 4.47
C ARG A 110 3.36 -15.29 5.66
N LYS A 111 3.87 -16.01 6.66
CA LYS A 111 3.12 -16.30 7.90
C LYS A 111 2.93 -15.04 8.75
N ASN A 112 3.92 -14.15 8.80
CA ASN A 112 3.81 -12.89 9.53
C ASN A 112 2.87 -11.87 8.87
N ILE A 113 2.82 -11.87 7.53
CA ILE A 113 1.97 -10.95 6.77
C ILE A 113 0.49 -11.39 6.74
N LYS A 114 0.20 -12.68 6.94
CA LYS A 114 -1.16 -13.22 7.05
C LYS A 114 -1.78 -12.95 8.41
#